data_AF-A0A1V5LR19-F1
#
_entry.id   AF-A0A1V5LR19-F1
#
_cell.length_a   1.000
_cell.length_b   1.000
_cell.length_c   1.000
_cell.angle_alpha   90.00
_cell.angle_beta   90.00
_cell.angle_gamma   90.00
#
_symmetry.space_group_name_H-M   'P 1'
#
loop_
_entity.id
_entity.type
_entity.pdbx_description
1 polymer ?
#
loop_
_entity_poly.entity_id
_entity_poly.type
_entity_poly.pdbx_seq_one_letter_code
_entity_poly.pdbx_strand_id
1 'polypeptide(L)'
;MESCVTLNPTFLEAWSVYGWHLAWNLHTYTDDVVLKAKYLTDGEQVYLRALFENKDKPRPYFDLAWLYMQRMGEYEKAREILEAVVNNSGKITVEGTVYDVPKSFKPYTLQELKDFRSGRLVQSEELEKKWMPSIQGHRLAYIYKKLGIIKSDPELFKKAIKTYEYCLEVDPTDEAATNNIKDLKEHMYDKAWLKEQQEAEAKHRDTYGMSPSAAMFGSDAHSHEHHEGDGHDH
;
A
#
# COMPACT_ATOMS: atom_id res chain seq x y z
N MET A 1 17.55 -17.68 2.25
CA MET A 1 17.15 -16.46 1.50
C MET A 1 18.06 -15.27 1.80
N GLU A 2 18.66 -15.18 3.00
CA GLU A 2 19.78 -14.25 3.26
C GLU A 2 20.85 -14.28 2.16
N SER A 3 21.15 -15.46 1.61
CA SER A 3 22.11 -15.62 0.51
C SER A 3 21.86 -14.74 -0.71
N CYS A 4 20.62 -14.63 -1.23
CA CYS A 4 20.37 -13.91 -2.49
C CYS A 4 20.50 -12.40 -2.32
N VAL A 5 19.91 -11.86 -1.25
CA VAL A 5 19.97 -10.42 -0.97
C VAL A 5 21.29 -9.98 -0.35
N THR A 6 22.05 -10.90 0.28
CA THR A 6 23.44 -10.63 0.70
C THR A 6 24.37 -10.58 -0.50
N LEU A 7 24.12 -11.41 -1.53
CA LEU A 7 24.92 -11.41 -2.76
C LEU A 7 24.57 -10.23 -3.68
N ASN A 8 23.29 -9.83 -3.74
CA ASN A 8 22.85 -8.68 -4.49
C ASN A 8 21.75 -7.91 -3.74
N PRO A 9 22.11 -6.93 -2.88
CA PRO A 9 21.14 -6.18 -2.09
C PRO A 9 20.27 -5.24 -2.94
N THR A 10 20.60 -5.00 -4.21
CA THR A 10 19.80 -4.16 -5.11
C THR A 10 18.73 -4.93 -5.89
N PHE A 11 18.62 -6.25 -5.70
CA PHE A 11 17.57 -7.05 -6.32
C PHE A 11 16.25 -6.90 -5.55
N LEU A 12 15.45 -5.90 -5.92
CA LEU A 12 14.25 -5.48 -5.20
C LEU A 12 13.20 -6.58 -5.08
N GLU A 13 12.99 -7.37 -6.12
CA GLU A 13 11.98 -8.44 -6.15
C GLU A 13 12.26 -9.51 -5.09
N ALA A 14 13.52 -9.81 -4.80
CA ALA A 14 13.86 -10.76 -3.75
C ALA A 14 13.43 -10.27 -2.36
N TRP A 15 13.59 -8.97 -2.08
CA TRP A 15 13.11 -8.36 -0.84
C TRP A 15 11.59 -8.40 -0.76
N SER A 16 10.90 -7.96 -1.83
CA SER A 16 9.44 -7.93 -1.90
C SER A 16 8.84 -9.33 -1.68
N VAL A 17 9.34 -10.34 -2.42
CA VAL A 17 8.83 -11.71 -2.32
C VAL A 17 9.10 -12.29 -0.93
N TYR A 18 10.28 -12.04 -0.35
CA TYR A 18 10.61 -12.60 0.95
C TYR A 18 9.75 -12.02 2.07
N GLY A 19 9.67 -10.69 2.16
CA GLY A 19 8.85 -10.02 3.16
C GLY A 19 7.37 -10.39 2.99
N TRP A 20 6.90 -10.51 1.76
CA TRP A 20 5.53 -10.90 1.47
C TRP A 20 5.23 -12.33 1.91
N HIS A 21 6.11 -13.29 1.63
CA HIS A 21 5.95 -14.66 2.09
C HIS A 21 5.90 -14.78 3.62
N LEU A 22 6.73 -14.03 4.34
CA LEU A 22 6.68 -14.01 5.80
C LEU A 22 5.34 -13.43 6.29
N ALA A 23 5.04 -12.18 5.89
CA ALA A 23 3.93 -11.43 6.47
C ALA A 23 2.54 -11.84 5.95
N TRP A 24 2.44 -12.44 4.76
CA TRP A 24 1.16 -12.92 4.20
C TRP A 24 1.06 -14.44 4.25
N ASN A 25 1.98 -15.18 3.61
CA ASN A 25 1.80 -16.62 3.47
C ASN A 25 1.98 -17.34 4.82
N LEU A 26 3.18 -17.27 5.39
CA LEU A 26 3.48 -18.01 6.63
C LEU A 26 2.65 -17.54 7.81
N HIS A 27 2.39 -16.23 7.91
CA HIS A 27 1.45 -15.71 8.90
C HIS A 27 0.04 -16.30 8.75
N THR A 28 -0.50 -16.39 7.52
CA THR A 28 -1.88 -16.83 7.31
C THR A 28 -2.03 -18.34 7.49
N TYR A 29 -1.02 -19.12 7.10
CA TYR A 29 -1.03 -20.59 7.19
C TYR A 29 -0.61 -21.14 8.56
N THR A 30 -0.22 -20.28 9.52
CA THR A 30 0.13 -20.73 10.87
C THR A 30 -1.01 -20.39 11.82
N ASP A 31 -1.37 -21.29 12.73
CA ASP A 31 -2.38 -21.02 13.77
C ASP A 31 -1.75 -20.57 15.10
N ASP A 32 -0.44 -20.75 15.24
CA ASP A 32 0.31 -20.34 16.42
C ASP A 32 0.44 -18.82 16.48
N VAL A 33 -0.13 -18.21 17.51
CA VAL A 33 -0.16 -16.75 17.71
C VAL A 33 1.24 -16.14 17.88
N VAL A 34 2.19 -16.88 18.46
CA VAL A 34 3.57 -16.44 18.63
C VAL A 34 4.29 -16.46 17.28
N LEU A 35 4.10 -17.51 16.49
CA LEU A 35 4.66 -17.58 15.14
C LEU A 35 4.04 -16.54 14.21
N LYS A 36 2.73 -16.27 14.31
CA LYS A 36 2.07 -15.18 13.57
C LYS A 36 2.74 -13.84 13.82
N ALA A 37 2.93 -13.48 15.10
CA ALA A 37 3.59 -12.24 15.50
C ALA A 37 5.05 -12.21 15.04
N LYS A 38 5.75 -13.34 15.14
CA LYS A 38 7.12 -13.47 14.66
C LYS A 38 7.22 -13.21 13.16
N TYR A 39 6.39 -13.84 12.33
CA TYR A 39 6.49 -13.68 10.87
C TYR A 39 6.19 -12.25 10.40
N LEU A 40 5.32 -11.53 11.10
CA LEU A 40 5.09 -10.10 10.84
C LEU A 40 6.32 -9.27 11.17
N THR A 41 6.89 -9.52 12.34
CA THR A 41 8.12 -8.84 12.80
C THR A 41 9.27 -9.14 11.84
N ASP A 42 9.45 -10.39 11.44
CA ASP A 42 10.48 -10.78 10.49
C ASP A 42 10.25 -10.11 9.12
N GLY A 43 9.00 -10.07 8.63
CA GLY A 43 8.65 -9.40 7.39
C GLY A 43 8.91 -7.88 7.43
N GLU A 44 8.59 -7.23 8.55
CA GLU A 44 8.93 -5.83 8.81
C GLU A 44 10.44 -5.61 8.76
N GLN A 45 11.23 -6.45 9.44
CA GLN A 45 12.70 -6.36 9.43
C GLN A 45 13.28 -6.58 8.03
N VAL A 46 12.70 -7.47 7.22
CA VAL A 46 13.08 -7.64 5.81
C VAL A 46 12.86 -6.35 5.02
N TYR A 47 11.71 -5.71 5.16
CA TYR A 47 11.43 -4.46 4.43
C TYR A 47 12.23 -3.26 4.96
N LEU A 48 12.50 -3.20 6.27
CA LEU A 48 13.38 -2.19 6.85
C LEU A 48 14.81 -2.33 6.32
N ARG A 49 15.30 -3.56 6.21
CA ARG A 49 16.61 -3.81 5.59
C ARG A 49 16.60 -3.47 4.11
N ALA A 50 15.56 -3.85 3.37
CA ALA A 50 15.41 -3.47 1.96
C ALA A 50 15.45 -1.95 1.77
N LEU A 51 14.79 -1.21 2.66
CA LEU A 51 14.78 0.26 2.68
C LEU A 51 16.16 0.82 3.02
N PHE A 52 16.86 0.24 3.98
CA PHE A 52 18.23 0.64 4.34
C PHE A 52 19.20 0.48 3.16
N GLU A 53 19.13 -0.64 2.45
CA GLU A 53 20.02 -0.95 1.32
C GLU A 53 19.63 -0.19 0.04
N ASN A 54 18.34 0.15 -0.13
CA ASN A 54 17.78 0.70 -1.37
C ASN A 54 17.00 2.00 -1.14
N LYS A 55 17.60 2.93 -0.39
CA LYS A 55 16.96 4.19 0.01
C LYS A 55 16.43 4.97 -1.20
N ASP A 56 17.07 4.88 -2.36
CA ASP A 56 16.72 5.65 -3.56
C ASP A 56 15.60 5.00 -4.40
N LYS A 57 15.06 3.85 -3.98
CA LYS A 57 14.06 3.08 -4.72
C LYS A 57 12.67 3.22 -4.08
N PRO A 58 11.58 3.27 -4.86
CA PRO A 58 10.23 3.45 -4.31
C PRO A 58 9.75 2.23 -3.55
N ARG A 59 10.20 1.07 -4.03
CA ARG A 59 9.57 -0.22 -3.78
C ARG A 59 9.64 -0.63 -2.31
N PRO A 60 10.77 -0.47 -1.59
CA PRO A 60 10.81 -0.79 -0.16
C PRO A 60 9.87 0.09 0.67
N TYR A 61 9.74 1.38 0.35
CA TYR A 61 8.79 2.26 1.04
C TYR A 61 7.35 1.82 0.79
N PHE A 62 7.04 1.37 -0.43
CA PHE A 62 5.75 0.76 -0.72
C PHE A 62 5.50 -0.47 0.15
N ASP A 63 6.36 -1.47 0.05
CA ASP A 63 6.12 -2.77 0.68
C ASP A 63 5.99 -2.63 2.21
N LEU A 64 6.80 -1.74 2.82
CA LEU A 64 6.73 -1.43 4.25
C LEU A 64 5.44 -0.68 4.64
N ALA A 65 5.06 0.38 3.90
CA ALA A 65 3.81 1.09 4.18
C ALA A 65 2.59 0.19 4.00
N TRP A 66 2.63 -0.71 3.01
CA TRP A 66 1.59 -1.70 2.77
C TRP A 66 1.48 -2.70 3.92
N LEU A 67 2.61 -3.22 4.42
CA LEU A 67 2.64 -4.08 5.61
C LEU A 67 2.00 -3.38 6.81
N TYR A 68 2.38 -2.13 7.09
CA TYR A 68 1.84 -1.39 8.22
C TYR A 68 0.34 -1.18 8.12
N MET A 69 -0.15 -0.80 6.95
CA MET A 69 -1.57 -0.55 6.74
C MET A 69 -2.40 -1.85 6.79
N GLN A 70 -1.93 -2.89 6.12
CA GLN A 70 -2.73 -4.09 5.83
C GLN A 70 -2.63 -5.17 6.87
N ARG A 71 -1.45 -5.30 7.46
CA ARG A 71 -1.21 -6.34 8.46
C ARG A 71 -1.23 -5.66 9.81
N MET A 72 -0.35 -4.71 10.05
CA MET A 72 -0.16 -4.21 11.42
C MET A 72 -1.27 -3.26 11.91
N GLY A 73 -2.06 -2.67 11.00
CA GLY A 73 -3.02 -1.62 11.35
C GLY A 73 -2.36 -0.32 11.82
N GLU A 74 -1.06 -0.15 11.55
CA GLU A 74 -0.22 0.97 11.95
C GLU A 74 -0.32 2.09 10.92
N TYR A 75 -1.52 2.65 10.77
CA TYR A 75 -1.83 3.66 9.75
C TYR A 75 -0.97 4.92 9.85
N GLU A 76 -0.54 5.31 11.05
CA GLU A 76 0.35 6.47 11.24
C GLU A 76 1.75 6.20 10.70
N LYS A 77 2.33 5.03 10.97
CA LYS A 77 3.63 4.64 10.38
C LYS A 77 3.54 4.59 8.86
N ALA A 78 2.47 4.00 8.33
CA ALA A 78 2.24 3.95 6.88
C ALA A 78 2.09 5.36 6.28
N ARG A 79 1.37 6.27 6.95
CA ARG A 79 1.22 7.67 6.54
C ARG A 79 2.56 8.38 6.47
N GLU A 80 3.38 8.29 7.52
CA GLU A 80 4.69 8.97 7.57
C GLU A 80 5.59 8.53 6.40
N ILE A 81 5.59 7.23 6.10
CA ILE A 81 6.36 6.68 4.98
C ILE A 81 5.85 7.23 3.64
N LEU A 82 4.54 7.16 3.38
CA LEU A 82 4.00 7.57 2.10
C LEU A 82 3.96 9.10 1.92
N GLU A 83 3.73 9.87 2.98
CA GLU A 83 3.86 11.35 2.93
C GLU A 83 5.28 11.73 2.53
N ALA A 84 6.29 11.08 3.09
CA ALA A 84 7.68 11.38 2.76
C ALA A 84 8.02 11.05 1.29
N VAL A 85 7.48 9.95 0.76
CA VAL A 85 7.64 9.56 -0.64
C VAL A 85 6.89 10.48 -1.59
N VAL A 86 5.59 10.72 -1.35
CA VAL A 86 4.74 11.54 -2.22
C VAL A 86 5.19 13.00 -2.23
N ASN A 87 5.55 13.55 -1.07
CA ASN A 87 6.03 14.93 -0.98
C ASN A 87 7.52 15.07 -1.34
N ASN A 88 8.19 13.96 -1.68
CA ASN A 88 9.63 13.90 -1.93
C ASN A 88 10.45 14.60 -0.83
N SER A 89 10.07 14.34 0.43
CA SER A 89 10.59 15.11 1.56
C SER A 89 10.83 14.23 2.78
N GLY A 90 12.01 14.39 3.37
CA GLY A 90 12.19 14.21 4.81
C GLY A 90 12.96 12.98 5.26
N LYS A 91 12.79 12.71 6.55
CA LYS A 91 13.33 11.57 7.27
C LYS A 91 12.15 10.81 7.84
N ILE A 92 12.10 9.51 7.61
CA ILE A 92 11.12 8.66 8.29
C ILE A 92 11.79 8.09 9.53
N THR A 93 11.05 7.98 10.62
CA THR A 93 11.55 7.37 11.85
C THR A 93 10.78 6.08 12.10
N VAL A 94 11.47 4.95 12.03
CA VAL A 94 10.86 3.65 12.32
C VAL A 94 11.61 3.03 13.48
N GLU A 95 10.89 2.74 14.57
CA GLU A 95 11.45 2.17 15.80
C GLU A 95 12.65 2.95 16.36
N GLY A 96 12.62 4.29 16.22
CA GLY A 96 13.71 5.17 16.65
C GLY A 96 14.89 5.24 15.68
N THR A 97 14.91 4.41 14.63
CA THR A 97 15.90 4.50 13.55
C THR A 97 15.44 5.51 12.52
N VAL A 98 16.34 6.42 12.15
CA VAL A 98 16.06 7.51 11.21
C VAL A 98 16.57 7.12 9.83
N TYR A 99 15.68 7.09 8.84
CA TYR A 99 16.01 6.83 7.46
C TYR A 99 15.78 8.07 6.62
N ASP A 100 16.80 8.49 5.87
CA ASP A 100 16.67 9.56 4.89
C ASP A 100 15.86 9.06 3.70
N VAL A 101 14.87 9.86 3.26
CA VAL A 101 14.22 9.67 1.97
C VAL A 101 15.02 10.45 0.93
N PRO A 102 15.66 9.78 -0.04
CA PRO A 102 16.43 10.46 -1.07
C PRO A 102 15.55 11.37 -1.90
N LYS A 103 16.05 12.58 -2.14
CA LYS A 103 15.42 13.58 -3.01
C LYS A 103 15.19 13.08 -4.45
N SER A 104 15.81 11.96 -4.83
CA SER A 104 15.67 11.31 -6.13
C SER A 104 14.37 10.52 -6.30
N PHE A 105 13.46 10.58 -5.34
CA PHE A 105 12.08 10.10 -5.51
C PHE A 105 11.16 11.23 -6.00
N LYS A 106 11.24 11.60 -7.29
CA LYS A 106 10.47 12.72 -7.85
C LYS A 106 9.08 12.29 -8.36
N PRO A 107 7.98 12.88 -7.88
CA PRO A 107 6.71 12.91 -8.61
C PRO A 107 6.88 13.71 -9.90
N TYR A 108 6.19 13.29 -10.97
CA TYR A 108 6.26 13.92 -12.29
C TYR A 108 5.51 15.25 -12.33
N THR A 109 5.94 16.11 -13.24
CA THR A 109 5.19 17.29 -13.69
C THR A 109 4.13 16.90 -14.72
N LEU A 110 3.05 17.68 -14.82
CA LEU A 110 1.98 17.52 -15.82
C LEU A 110 2.49 17.40 -17.27
N GLN A 111 3.66 17.98 -17.57
CA GLN A 111 4.28 17.96 -18.89
C GLN A 111 4.93 16.62 -19.23
N GLU A 112 5.67 16.03 -18.28
CA GLU A 112 6.30 14.72 -18.44
C GLU A 112 5.25 13.60 -18.62
N LEU A 113 4.04 13.83 -18.11
CA LEU A 113 2.86 12.97 -18.28
C LEU A 113 2.18 13.12 -19.66
N LYS A 114 2.22 14.31 -20.29
CA LYS A 114 1.74 14.51 -21.67
C LYS A 114 2.67 13.82 -22.67
N ASP A 115 3.98 13.87 -22.42
CA ASP A 115 4.98 13.22 -23.25
C ASP A 115 4.88 11.68 -23.20
N PHE A 116 4.41 11.11 -22.09
CA PHE A 116 4.08 9.69 -21.99
C PHE A 116 2.92 9.27 -22.90
N ARG A 117 1.80 10.00 -22.84
CA ARG A 117 0.57 9.70 -23.61
C ARG A 117 0.80 9.74 -25.13
N SER A 118 1.88 10.39 -25.56
CA SER A 118 2.33 10.36 -26.96
C SER A 118 3.09 9.09 -27.39
N GLY A 119 3.22 8.09 -26.51
CA GLY A 119 3.74 6.76 -26.86
C GLY A 119 5.27 6.62 -26.89
N ARG A 120 6.02 7.53 -26.27
CA ARG A 120 7.50 7.61 -26.39
C ARG A 120 8.34 6.78 -25.40
N LEU A 121 7.76 5.91 -24.56
CA LEU A 121 8.53 5.13 -23.57
C LEU A 121 8.08 3.65 -23.46
N VAL A 122 9.07 2.74 -23.37
CA VAL A 122 8.94 1.28 -23.27
C VAL A 122 8.93 0.81 -21.79
N GLN A 123 8.24 -0.31 -21.51
CA GLN A 123 8.16 -0.92 -20.16
C GLN A 123 9.54 -1.27 -19.58
N SER A 124 9.93 -0.60 -18.49
CA SER A 124 11.26 -0.69 -17.84
C SER A 124 11.21 -0.16 -16.39
N GLU A 125 12.31 -0.19 -15.64
CA GLU A 125 12.50 0.43 -14.31
C GLU A 125 12.03 1.91 -14.26
N GLU A 126 12.05 2.60 -15.40
CA GLU A 126 11.47 3.94 -15.57
C GLU A 126 9.95 3.94 -15.39
N LEU A 127 9.21 2.92 -15.83
CA LEU A 127 7.76 2.79 -15.57
C LEU A 127 7.47 2.53 -14.10
N GLU A 128 8.28 1.75 -13.40
CA GLU A 128 8.09 1.56 -11.96
C GLU A 128 8.34 2.88 -11.22
N LYS A 129 9.40 3.63 -11.56
CA LYS A 129 9.55 5.01 -11.08
C LYS A 129 8.37 5.91 -11.47
N LYS A 130 7.76 5.67 -12.63
CA LYS A 130 6.69 6.47 -13.24
C LYS A 130 5.33 6.37 -12.60
N TRP A 131 4.87 5.15 -12.33
CA TRP A 131 3.51 4.90 -11.84
C TRP A 131 3.43 4.88 -10.33
N MET A 132 4.55 4.60 -9.66
CA MET A 132 4.58 4.49 -8.21
C MET A 132 4.01 5.72 -7.51
N PRO A 133 4.26 6.98 -7.90
CA PRO A 133 3.66 8.13 -7.22
C PRO A 133 2.12 8.17 -7.23
N SER A 134 1.45 7.76 -8.31
CA SER A 134 -0.03 7.68 -8.34
C SER A 134 -0.53 6.56 -7.45
N ILE A 135 0.11 5.39 -7.51
CA ILE A 135 -0.24 4.24 -6.66
C ILE A 135 -0.01 4.58 -5.17
N GLN A 136 1.08 5.29 -4.84
CA GLN A 136 1.35 5.79 -3.50
C GLN A 136 0.36 6.90 -3.10
N GLY A 137 -0.05 7.75 -4.04
CA GLY A 137 -1.08 8.76 -3.84
C GLY A 137 -2.41 8.15 -3.41
N HIS A 138 -2.89 7.14 -4.14
CA HIS A 138 -4.08 6.37 -3.76
C HIS A 138 -3.98 5.78 -2.36
N ARG A 139 -2.85 5.16 -2.04
CA ARG A 139 -2.63 4.56 -0.72
C ARG A 139 -2.56 5.61 0.38
N LEU A 140 -1.86 6.72 0.14
CA LEU A 140 -1.80 7.83 1.08
C LEU A 140 -3.20 8.43 1.32
N ALA A 141 -3.98 8.62 0.25
CA ALA A 141 -5.35 9.09 0.33
C ALA A 141 -6.25 8.12 1.10
N TYR A 142 -6.09 6.81 0.87
CA TYR A 142 -6.75 5.76 1.64
C TYR A 142 -6.36 5.80 3.13
N ILE A 143 -5.08 5.97 3.44
CA ILE A 143 -4.61 6.07 4.83
C ILE A 143 -5.19 7.32 5.50
N TYR A 144 -5.21 8.47 4.82
CA TYR A 144 -5.88 9.67 5.33
C TYR A 144 -7.37 9.43 5.58
N LYS A 145 -8.07 8.74 4.68
CA LYS A 145 -9.47 8.32 4.88
C LYS A 145 -9.60 7.46 6.14
N LYS A 146 -8.75 6.44 6.30
CA LYS A 146 -8.78 5.54 7.47
C LYS A 146 -8.52 6.28 8.78
N LEU A 147 -7.48 7.11 8.83
CA LEU A 147 -7.20 7.92 10.00
C LEU A 147 -8.32 8.94 10.28
N GLY A 148 -8.93 9.51 9.24
CA GLY A 148 -10.10 10.38 9.36
C GLY A 148 -11.30 9.67 10.00
N ILE A 149 -11.54 8.41 9.63
CA ILE A 149 -12.55 7.56 10.28
C ILE A 149 -12.17 7.31 11.74
N ILE A 150 -10.98 6.78 12.01
CA ILE A 150 -10.54 6.40 13.36
C ILE A 150 -10.54 7.59 14.32
N LYS A 151 -10.14 8.76 13.85
CA LYS A 151 -10.02 9.99 14.66
C LYS A 151 -11.25 10.89 14.60
N SER A 152 -12.24 10.56 13.75
CA SER A 152 -13.36 11.43 13.42
C SER A 152 -12.92 12.85 13.04
N ASP A 153 -11.87 12.95 12.21
CA ASP A 153 -11.21 14.23 11.86
C ASP A 153 -11.44 14.61 10.39
N PRO A 154 -12.26 15.65 10.13
CA PRO A 154 -12.52 16.16 8.79
C PRO A 154 -11.30 16.68 8.04
N GLU A 155 -10.25 17.14 8.73
CA GLU A 155 -9.04 17.63 8.06
C GLU A 155 -8.27 16.49 7.39
N LEU A 156 -8.33 15.27 7.95
CA LEU A 156 -7.77 14.09 7.32
C LEU A 156 -8.55 13.70 6.07
N PHE A 157 -9.88 13.82 6.07
CA PHE A 157 -10.67 13.62 4.85
C PHE A 157 -10.36 14.65 3.76
N LYS A 158 -10.15 15.92 4.13
CA LYS A 158 -9.72 16.95 3.17
C LYS A 158 -8.35 16.64 2.57
N LYS A 159 -7.39 16.13 3.37
CA LYS A 159 -6.10 15.64 2.86
C LYS A 159 -6.26 14.45 1.92
N ALA A 160 -7.15 13.50 2.24
CA ALA A 160 -7.46 12.39 1.35
C ALA A 160 -8.01 12.88 0.00
N ILE A 161 -9.00 13.77 0.01
CA ILE A 161 -9.58 14.37 -1.21
C ILE A 161 -8.51 15.06 -2.03
N LYS A 162 -7.71 15.93 -1.43
CA LYS A 162 -6.62 16.64 -2.14
C LYS A 162 -5.62 15.66 -2.77
N THR A 163 -5.36 14.54 -2.11
CA THR A 163 -4.44 13.51 -2.62
C THR A 163 -5.06 12.73 -3.79
N TYR A 164 -6.36 12.41 -3.74
CA TYR A 164 -7.08 11.84 -4.89
C TYR A 164 -7.22 12.83 -6.05
N GLU A 165 -7.43 14.12 -5.77
CA GLU A 165 -7.45 15.18 -6.79
C GLU A 165 -6.10 15.23 -7.51
N TYR A 166 -4.98 15.10 -6.79
CA TYR A 166 -3.67 14.92 -7.41
C TYR A 166 -3.58 13.66 -8.28
N CYS A 167 -4.18 12.53 -7.86
CA CYS A 167 -4.24 11.33 -8.70
C CYS A 167 -5.02 11.58 -10.00
N LEU A 168 -6.11 12.35 -9.95
CA LEU A 168 -6.89 12.77 -11.13
C LEU A 168 -6.16 13.76 -12.03
N GLU A 169 -5.29 14.61 -11.48
CA GLU A 169 -4.39 15.45 -12.29
C GLU A 169 -3.42 14.59 -13.11
N VAL A 170 -2.96 13.47 -12.54
CA VAL A 170 -2.08 12.51 -13.21
C VAL A 170 -2.85 11.67 -14.23
N ASP A 171 -3.95 11.07 -13.81
CA ASP A 171 -4.87 10.27 -14.63
C ASP A 171 -6.31 10.78 -14.47
N PRO A 172 -6.80 11.64 -15.39
CA PRO A 172 -8.15 12.16 -15.35
C PRO A 172 -9.25 11.10 -15.54
N THR A 173 -8.90 9.88 -15.96
CA THR A 173 -9.83 8.76 -16.14
C THR A 173 -9.90 7.83 -14.93
N ASP A 174 -9.25 8.20 -13.83
CA ASP A 174 -9.20 7.40 -12.60
C ASP A 174 -10.57 7.39 -11.89
N GLU A 175 -11.37 6.38 -12.21
CA GLU A 175 -12.69 6.18 -11.61
C GLU A 175 -12.59 5.93 -10.11
N ALA A 176 -11.52 5.26 -9.64
CA ALA A 176 -11.32 4.98 -8.23
C ALA A 176 -11.11 6.28 -7.44
N ALA A 177 -10.28 7.20 -7.93
CA ALA A 177 -10.09 8.50 -7.31
C ALA A 177 -11.38 9.33 -7.31
N THR A 178 -12.09 9.34 -8.44
CA THR A 178 -13.38 10.04 -8.58
C THR A 178 -14.42 9.55 -7.57
N ASN A 179 -14.61 8.24 -7.48
CA ASN A 179 -15.58 7.63 -6.58
C ASN A 179 -15.22 7.87 -5.10
N ASN A 180 -13.93 7.75 -4.75
CA ASN A 180 -13.49 8.01 -3.37
C ASN A 180 -13.67 9.48 -2.96
N ILE A 181 -13.43 10.44 -3.86
CA ILE A 181 -13.68 11.87 -3.57
C ILE A 181 -15.16 12.11 -3.29
N LYS A 182 -16.05 11.52 -4.09
CA LYS A 182 -17.50 11.63 -3.90
C LYS A 182 -17.93 11.08 -2.55
N ASP A 183 -17.56 9.84 -2.25
CA ASP A 183 -17.83 9.14 -0.97
C ASP A 183 -17.37 9.98 0.23
N LEU A 184 -16.14 10.50 0.18
CA LEU A 184 -15.61 11.36 1.24
C LEU A 184 -16.39 12.67 1.40
N LYS A 185 -16.81 13.31 0.30
CA LYS A 185 -17.60 14.54 0.37
C LYS A 185 -18.98 14.32 0.99
N GLU A 186 -19.58 13.16 0.75
CA GLU A 186 -20.87 12.78 1.31
C GLU A 186 -20.77 12.48 2.81
N HIS A 187 -19.71 11.79 3.24
CA HIS A 187 -19.65 11.21 4.60
C HIS A 187 -18.71 11.90 5.59
N MET A 188 -17.82 12.82 5.19
CA MET A 188 -16.78 13.36 6.09
C MET A 188 -17.29 14.09 7.35
N TYR A 189 -18.56 14.52 7.36
CA TYR A 189 -19.21 15.16 8.52
C TYR A 189 -20.33 14.30 9.14
N ASP A 190 -20.59 13.11 8.60
CA ASP A 190 -21.63 12.20 9.08
C ASP A 190 -21.12 11.39 10.27
N LYS A 191 -21.48 11.84 11.48
CA LYS A 191 -21.07 11.20 12.73
C LYS A 191 -21.62 9.78 12.91
N ALA A 192 -22.79 9.48 12.37
CA ALA A 192 -23.40 8.16 12.51
C ALA A 192 -22.65 7.15 11.63
N TRP A 193 -22.39 7.53 10.38
CA TRP A 193 -21.57 6.75 9.46
C TRP A 193 -20.16 6.53 10.02
N LEU A 194 -19.51 7.57 10.55
CA LEU A 194 -18.17 7.43 11.14
C LEU A 194 -18.14 6.43 12.28
N LYS A 195 -19.14 6.45 13.16
CA LYS A 195 -19.24 5.52 14.28
C LYS A 195 -19.42 4.09 13.78
N GLU A 196 -20.28 3.87 12.78
CA GLU A 196 -20.48 2.56 12.17
C GLU A 196 -19.18 2.01 11.56
N GLN A 197 -18.44 2.84 10.83
CA GLN A 197 -17.16 2.46 10.25
C GLN A 197 -16.11 2.11 11.32
N GLN A 198 -16.03 2.87 12.40
CA GLN A 198 -15.14 2.57 13.53
C GLN A 198 -15.49 1.23 14.18
N GLU A 199 -16.78 0.95 14.40
CA GLU A 199 -17.24 -0.32 14.97
C GLU A 199 -16.93 -1.49 14.04
N ALA A 200 -17.11 -1.33 12.73
CA ALA A 200 -16.75 -2.33 11.72
C ALA A 200 -15.24 -2.61 11.71
N GLU A 201 -14.40 -1.57 11.76
CA GLU A 201 -12.94 -1.70 11.83
C GLU A 201 -12.48 -2.38 13.12
N ALA A 202 -13.06 -2.02 14.26
CA ALA A 202 -12.76 -2.63 15.55
C ALA A 202 -13.12 -4.13 15.54
N LYS A 203 -14.34 -4.47 15.11
CA LYS A 203 -14.80 -5.86 15.03
C LYS A 203 -13.93 -6.70 14.09
N HIS A 204 -13.49 -6.12 12.98
CA HIS A 204 -12.60 -6.81 12.06
C HIS A 204 -11.23 -7.08 12.69
N ARG A 205 -10.63 -6.06 13.34
CA ARG A 205 -9.35 -6.19 14.03
C ARG A 205 -9.40 -7.31 15.08
N ASP A 206 -10.51 -7.41 15.81
CA ASP A 206 -10.69 -8.44 16.85
C ASP A 206 -10.86 -9.86 16.25
N THR A 207 -11.48 -9.97 15.06
CA THR A 207 -11.74 -11.27 14.42
C THR A 207 -10.51 -11.86 13.74
N TYR A 208 -9.68 -11.02 13.10
CA TYR A 208 -8.53 -11.47 12.30
C TYR A 208 -7.17 -11.15 12.93
N GLY A 209 -7.16 -10.54 14.11
CA GLY A 209 -5.96 -10.02 14.76
C GLY A 209 -5.30 -8.83 14.04
N MET A 210 -5.86 -8.36 12.91
CA MET A 210 -5.28 -7.38 11.97
C MET A 210 -6.36 -6.72 11.08
N SER A 211 -6.05 -5.56 10.49
CA SER A 211 -6.93 -4.75 9.61
C SER A 211 -7.20 -5.41 8.24
N PRO A 212 -8.38 -5.28 7.61
CA PRO A 212 -8.63 -5.86 6.29
C PRO A 212 -8.01 -5.02 5.18
N SER A 213 -7.20 -5.66 4.35
CA SER A 213 -7.37 -5.60 2.89
C SER A 213 -6.45 -6.61 2.19
N ALA A 214 -6.90 -7.86 2.22
CA ALA A 214 -6.51 -8.89 1.25
C ALA A 214 -7.56 -9.05 0.11
N ALA A 215 -8.64 -8.26 0.10
CA ALA A 215 -9.77 -8.48 -0.81
C ALA A 215 -9.92 -7.45 -1.95
N MET A 216 -8.87 -6.72 -2.35
CA MET A 216 -8.97 -5.80 -3.51
C MET A 216 -8.14 -6.16 -4.75
N PHE A 217 -7.32 -7.22 -4.73
CA PHE A 217 -6.61 -7.67 -5.94
C PHE A 217 -6.46 -9.20 -6.06
N GLY A 218 -7.22 -9.98 -5.28
CA GLY A 218 -7.13 -11.44 -5.22
C GLY A 218 -8.26 -12.20 -5.94
N SER A 219 -9.21 -11.54 -6.60
CA SER A 219 -10.33 -12.22 -7.27
C SER A 219 -10.00 -12.79 -8.65
N ASP A 220 -8.81 -12.53 -9.20
CA ASP A 220 -8.49 -12.91 -10.58
C ASP A 220 -7.47 -14.07 -10.68
N ALA A 221 -7.09 -14.69 -9.56
CA ALA A 221 -6.12 -15.80 -9.55
C ALA A 221 -6.73 -17.21 -9.40
N HIS A 222 -8.03 -17.34 -9.10
CA HIS A 222 -8.70 -18.64 -9.00
C HIS A 222 -10.11 -18.61 -9.59
N SER A 223 -10.19 -18.70 -10.91
CA SER A 223 -11.41 -19.11 -11.61
C SER A 223 -11.12 -19.82 -12.93
N HIS A 224 -10.21 -20.79 -12.93
CA HIS A 224 -10.15 -21.85 -13.96
C HIS A 224 -9.85 -23.19 -13.28
N GLU A 225 -10.71 -23.59 -12.35
CA GLU A 225 -10.96 -25.01 -12.15
C GLU A 225 -12.15 -25.38 -13.03
N HIS A 226 -11.86 -26.14 -14.08
CA HIS A 226 -12.85 -26.83 -14.89
C HIS A 226 -13.73 -27.70 -13.99
N HIS A 227 -14.95 -27.24 -13.71
CA HIS A 227 -16.06 -28.14 -13.40
C HIS A 227 -16.72 -28.54 -14.72
N GLU A 228 -16.17 -29.56 -15.39
CA GLU A 228 -16.97 -30.40 -16.26
C GLU A 228 -17.73 -31.38 -15.37
N GLY A 229 -18.99 -31.04 -15.10
CA GLY A 229 -19.98 -31.96 -14.56
C GLY A 229 -20.74 -32.63 -15.71
N ASP A 230 -20.58 -33.94 -15.78
CA ASP A 230 -21.54 -34.97 -16.17
C ASP A 230 -22.41 -34.83 -17.43
N GLY A 231 -22.19 -35.79 -18.34
CA GLY A 231 -23.25 -36.72 -18.73
C GLY A 231 -23.94 -36.49 -20.07
N HIS A 232 -23.67 -37.37 -21.04
CA HIS A 232 -24.73 -38.04 -21.79
C HIS A 232 -24.22 -39.30 -22.54
N ASP A 233 -24.81 -40.42 -22.17
CA ASP A 233 -25.35 -41.50 -23.01
C ASP A 233 -24.64 -41.86 -24.33
N HIS A 234 -23.95 -43.00 -24.34
CA HIS A 234 -24.41 -44.25 -24.99
C HIS A 234 -23.44 -45.41 -24.76
#